data_AF-Q0REV9-F1
#
_entry.id   AF-Q0REV9-F1
#
_cell.length_a   1.000
_cell.length_b   1.000
_cell.length_c   1.000
_cell.angle_alpha   90.00
_cell.angle_beta   90.00
_cell.angle_gamma   90.00
#
_symmetry.space_group_name_H-M   'P 1'
#
loop_
_entity.id
_entity.type
_entity.pdbx_description
1 polymer ?
#
loop_
_entity_poly.entity_id
_entity_poly.type
_entity_poly.pdbx_seq_one_letter_code
_entity_poly.pdbx_strand_id
1 'polypeptide(L)'
;MADDPQSLPDELLEALGQADAWAGWEEQPADVRALYVRWVSRPWRAGERRLRAETTAYYAAHGALDKGVQRPRLWEAIASILPF
;
A
#
# COMPACT_ATOMS: atom_id res chain seq x y z
N MET A 1 3.57 15.07 21.96
CA MET A 1 2.59 14.72 20.92
C MET A 1 3.38 14.60 19.63
N ALA A 2 3.65 13.38 19.20
CA ALA A 2 4.26 13.09 17.91
C ALA A 2 3.48 11.89 17.38
N ASP A 3 2.83 12.09 16.24
CA ASP A 3 2.14 11.08 15.42
C ASP A 3 2.64 9.67 15.71
N ASP A 4 1.81 8.83 16.33
CA ASP A 4 2.00 7.39 16.26
C ASP A 4 1.98 7.05 14.75
N PRO A 5 3.12 6.67 14.14
CA PRO A 5 3.06 6.20 12.77
C PRO A 5 2.14 4.99 12.82
N GLN A 6 1.07 4.98 12.01
CA GLN A 6 0.38 3.73 11.70
C GLN A 6 1.46 2.72 11.36
N SER A 7 1.75 1.78 12.27
CA SER A 7 2.79 0.77 12.04
C SER A 7 2.46 0.12 10.70
N LEU A 8 3.35 0.29 9.73
CA LEU A 8 3.23 -0.35 8.44
C LEU A 8 3.04 -1.84 8.71
N PRO A 9 2.05 -2.50 8.08
CA PRO A 9 1.91 -3.95 8.24
C PRO A 9 3.23 -4.61 7.88
N ASP A 10 3.66 -5.60 8.67
CA ASP A 10 4.97 -6.24 8.54
C ASP A 10 5.22 -6.70 7.09
N GLU A 11 4.19 -7.24 6.43
CA GLU A 11 4.31 -7.68 5.05
C GLU A 11 4.64 -6.54 4.07
N LEU A 12 4.11 -5.33 4.31
CA LEU A 12 4.39 -4.15 3.51
C LEU A 12 5.80 -3.62 3.78
N LEU A 13 6.22 -3.61 5.05
CA LEU A 13 7.57 -3.23 5.44
C LEU A 13 8.61 -4.13 4.76
N GLU A 14 8.41 -5.46 4.84
CA GLU A 14 9.27 -6.45 4.20
C GLU A 14 9.28 -6.29 2.67
N ALA A 15 8.10 -6.16 2.04
CA ALA A 15 8.00 -6.04 0.60
C ALA A 15 8.69 -4.77 0.06
N LEU A 16 8.51 -3.63 0.75
CA LEU A 16 9.16 -2.37 0.38
C LEU A 16 10.68 -2.46 0.52
N GLY A 17 11.17 -3.09 1.59
CA GLY A 17 12.60 -3.34 1.79
C GLY A 17 13.19 -4.28 0.73
N GLN A 18 12.49 -5.36 0.41
CA GLN A 18 12.97 -6.34 -0.58
C GLN A 18 12.99 -5.78 -2.01
N ALA A 19 12.06 -4.88 -2.34
CA ALA A 19 11.98 -4.23 -3.65
C ALA A 19 12.79 -2.93 -3.74
N ASP A 20 13.51 -2.53 -2.68
CA ASP A 20 14.20 -1.23 -2.56
C ASP A 20 13.29 -0.05 -2.94
N ALA A 21 12.01 -0.15 -2.56
CA ALA A 21 10.95 0.70 -3.06
C ALA A 21 10.60 1.85 -2.11
N TRP A 22 11.44 2.08 -1.10
CA TRP A 22 11.21 3.08 -0.05
C TRP A 22 11.13 4.50 -0.61
N ALA A 23 12.02 4.87 -1.53
CA ALA A 23 11.99 6.19 -2.16
C ALA A 23 10.65 6.44 -2.85
N GLY A 24 10.22 5.51 -3.72
CA GLY A 24 8.96 5.63 -4.44
C GLY A 24 7.72 5.57 -3.54
N TRP A 25 7.81 4.92 -2.38
CA TRP A 25 6.77 4.93 -1.35
C TRP A 25 6.69 6.29 -0.63
N GLU A 26 7.82 6.83 -0.18
CA GLU A 26 7.89 8.09 0.57
C GLU A 26 7.53 9.31 -0.28
N GLU A 27 7.80 9.27 -1.59
CA GLU A 27 7.39 10.29 -2.55
C GLU A 27 5.87 10.38 -2.73
N GLN A 28 5.10 9.37 -2.30
CA GLN A 28 3.64 9.39 -2.46
C GLN A 28 2.95 10.30 -1.45
N PRO A 29 1.82 10.93 -1.87
CA PRO A 29 0.94 11.65 -0.96
C PRO A 29 0.54 10.79 0.25
N ALA A 30 0.38 11.43 1.41
CA ALA A 30 -0.03 10.74 2.64
C ALA A 30 -1.35 9.95 2.46
N ASP A 31 -2.31 10.48 1.69
CA ASP A 31 -3.58 9.82 1.41
C ASP A 31 -3.39 8.51 0.62
N VAL A 32 -2.52 8.52 -0.40
CA VAL A 32 -2.20 7.33 -1.20
C VAL A 32 -1.53 6.28 -0.33
N ARG A 33 -0.56 6.68 0.51
CA ARG A 33 0.09 5.77 1.47
C ARG A 33 -0.93 5.16 2.43
N ALA A 34 -1.77 5.98 3.07
CA ALA A 34 -2.79 5.51 4.01
C ALA A 34 -3.78 4.53 3.36
N LEU A 35 -4.16 4.81 2.10
CA LEU A 35 -5.05 3.96 1.31
C LEU A 35 -4.43 2.57 1.05
N TYR A 36 -3.17 2.52 0.62
CA TYR A 36 -2.46 1.26 0.40
C TYR A 36 -2.16 0.50 1.70
N VAL A 37 -1.85 1.19 2.80
CA VAL A 37 -1.72 0.57 4.12
C VAL A 37 -3.03 -0.14 4.50
N ARG A 38 -4.17 0.56 4.40
CA ARG A 38 -5.49 -0.03 4.69
C ARG A 38 -5.84 -1.18 3.75
N TRP A 39 -5.45 -1.09 2.48
CA TRP A 39 -5.63 -2.14 1.49
C TRP A 39 -4.85 -3.41 1.87
N VAL A 40 -3.59 -3.28 2.29
CA VAL A 40 -2.75 -4.39 2.72
C VAL A 40 -3.23 -4.98 4.04
N SER A 41 -3.70 -4.17 4.99
CA SER A 41 -4.12 -4.64 6.32
C SER A 41 -5.49 -5.32 6.35
N ARG A 42 -6.35 -5.15 5.33
CA ARG A 42 -7.74 -5.66 5.35
C ARG A 42 -7.92 -7.18 5.23
N PRO A 43 -7.17 -7.93 4.40
CA PRO A 43 -7.33 -9.38 4.31
C PRO A 43 -7.02 -10.06 5.63
N TRP A 44 -7.87 -11.02 6.01
CA TRP A 44 -7.63 -11.85 7.20
C TRP A 44 -6.52 -12.87 6.96
N ARG A 45 -6.34 -13.31 5.71
CA ARG A 45 -5.32 -14.30 5.33
C ARG A 45 -3.98 -13.64 5.09
N ALA A 46 -2.94 -14.15 5.77
CA ALA A 46 -1.56 -13.68 5.61
C ALA A 46 -1.06 -13.73 4.16
N GLY A 47 -1.43 -14.78 3.39
CA GLY A 47 -1.05 -14.88 1.98
C GLY A 47 -1.62 -13.77 1.09
N GLU A 48 -2.84 -13.31 1.37
CA GLU A 48 -3.45 -12.19 0.64
C GLU A 48 -2.86 -10.85 1.06
N ARG A 49 -2.54 -10.67 2.35
CA ARG A 49 -1.83 -9.48 2.84
C ARG A 49 -0.47 -9.34 2.15
N ARG A 50 0.29 -10.44 2.09
CA ARG A 50 1.58 -10.49 1.41
C ARG A 50 1.48 -10.16 -0.07
N LEU A 51 0.51 -10.72 -0.79
CA LEU A 51 0.34 -10.42 -2.21
C LEU A 51 -0.01 -8.96 -2.48
N ARG A 52 -0.82 -8.33 -1.61
CA ARG A 52 -1.12 -6.90 -1.68
C ARG A 52 0.11 -6.04 -1.34
N ALA A 53 0.90 -6.45 -0.34
CA ALA A 53 2.15 -5.80 0.01
C ALA A 53 3.16 -5.83 -1.15
N GLU A 54 3.38 -7.01 -1.75
CA GLU A 54 4.24 -7.19 -2.92
C GLU A 54 3.76 -6.35 -4.11
N THR A 55 2.44 -6.31 -4.35
CA THR A 55 1.86 -5.44 -5.39
C THR A 55 2.13 -3.97 -5.11
N THR A 56 1.98 -3.54 -3.86
CA THR A 56 2.24 -2.15 -3.44
C THR A 56 3.70 -1.79 -3.65
N ALA A 57 4.61 -2.66 -3.23
CA ALA A 57 6.05 -2.48 -3.39
C ALA A 57 6.48 -2.46 -4.86
N TYR A 58 5.87 -3.30 -5.70
CA TYR A 58 6.08 -3.26 -7.15
C TYR A 58 5.70 -1.90 -7.74
N TYR A 59 4.49 -1.40 -7.44
CA TYR A 59 4.08 -0.09 -7.93
C TYR A 59 4.91 1.06 -7.33
N ALA A 60 5.37 0.92 -6.08
CA ALA A 60 6.25 1.89 -5.43
C ALA A 60 7.59 1.98 -6.17
N ALA A 61 8.24 0.85 -6.43
CA ALA A 61 9.53 0.78 -7.14
C ALA A 61 9.45 1.36 -8.55
N HIS A 62 8.28 1.26 -9.19
CA HIS A 62 8.04 1.77 -10.54
C HIS A 62 7.44 3.19 -10.57
N GLY A 63 7.29 3.87 -9.43
CA GLY A 63 6.72 5.23 -9.36
C GLY A 63 5.28 5.30 -9.88
N ALA A 64 4.53 4.21 -9.73
CA ALA A 64 3.22 4.00 -10.33
C ALA A 64 2.11 3.74 -9.29
N LEU A 65 2.36 4.03 -8.01
CA LEU A 65 1.36 3.92 -6.95
C LEU A 65 0.14 4.81 -7.21
N ASP A 66 0.35 6.09 -7.53
CA ASP A 66 -0.72 7.00 -7.93
C ASP A 66 -1.47 6.50 -9.18
N LYS A 67 -0.75 5.95 -10.16
CA LYS A 67 -1.37 5.35 -11.37
C LYS A 67 -2.16 4.08 -11.05
N GLY A 68 -1.78 3.36 -10.00
CA GLY A 68 -2.52 2.21 -9.47
C GLY A 68 -3.90 2.64 -8.96
N VAL A 69 -3.95 3.77 -8.23
CA VAL A 69 -5.20 4.41 -7.81
C VAL A 69 -6.03 4.89 -9.01
N GLN A 70 -5.39 5.31 -10.10
CA GLN A 70 -6.12 5.71 -11.32
C GLN A 70 -6.62 4.52 -12.16
N ARG A 71 -6.20 3.28 -11.89
CA ARG A 71 -6.69 2.10 -12.59
C ARG A 71 -8.07 1.70 -12.03
N PRO A 72 -9.15 1.71 -12.83
CA PRO A 72 -10.51 1.52 -12.33
C PRO A 72 -10.67 0.19 -11.57
N ARG A 73 -10.09 -0.91 -12.04
CA ARG A 73 -10.20 -2.20 -11.33
C ARG A 73 -9.49 -2.25 -9.97
N LEU A 74 -8.34 -1.59 -9.86
CA LEU A 74 -7.58 -1.54 -8.60
C LEU A 74 -8.22 -0.51 -7.67
N TRP A 75 -8.65 0.63 -8.20
CA TRP A 75 -9.44 1.61 -7.49
C TRP A 75 -10.75 1.03 -6.97
N GLU A 76 -11.52 0.29 -7.76
CA GLU A 76 -12.74 -0.38 -7.32
C GLU A 76 -12.45 -1.39 -6.21
N ALA A 77 -11.36 -2.15 -6.33
CA ALA A 77 -10.92 -3.08 -5.30
C ALA A 77 -10.62 -2.34 -3.99
N ILE A 78 -9.93 -1.18 -4.05
CA ILE A 78 -9.58 -0.37 -2.88
C ILE A 78 -10.75 0.50 -2.37
N ALA A 79 -11.64 0.95 -3.24
CA ALA A 79 -12.79 1.79 -2.92
C ALA A 79 -13.93 0.95 -2.31
N SER A 80 -14.09 -0.32 -2.74
CA SER A 80 -14.95 -1.29 -2.04
C SER A 80 -14.49 -1.55 -0.59
N ILE A 81 -13.28 -1.07 -0.27
CA ILE A 81 -12.64 -1.23 1.03
C ILE A 81 -12.85 -0.01 1.96
N LEU A 82 -13.24 1.15 1.43
CA LEU A 82 -13.51 2.33 2.25
C LEU A 82 -15.01 2.37 2.59
N PRO A 83 -15.42 2.38 3.88
CA PRO A 83 -16.77 2.82 4.22
C PRO A 83 -16.85 4.33 3.95
N PHE A 84 -17.89 4.75 3.23
CA PHE A 84 -18.26 6.15 3.05
C PHE A 84 -18.53 6.84 4.39
#